data_AF-A0A1X7V448-F1
#
_entry.id   AF-A0A1X7V448-F1
#
_cell.length_a   1.000
_cell.length_b   1.000
_cell.length_c   1.000
_cell.angle_alpha   90.00
_cell.angle_beta   90.00
_cell.angle_gamma   90.00
#
_symmetry.space_group_name_H-M   'P 1'
#
loop_
_entity.id
_entity.type
_entity.pdbx_description
1 polymer ?
#
loop_
_entity_poly.entity_id
_entity_poly.type
_entity_poly.pdbx_seq_one_letter_code
_entity_poly.pdbx_strand_id
1 'polypeptide(L)'
;MDDIKKLENDGIIFNWHLFKGTISLVSGDNLASNYLGGFKSPLGSFRNCQQCMSTDDTMKTQGMVPDVIHDVLEGVAPYEVKEMLKVFVGSGTFRLDDLNAFIANFPYPDVHSNCKPSCISQTTYHSNDNKIAIQMWVLMRYLPIIIGDKVPVNDPYWDNFLTLLRIMDYILAPIISQDEIAY
;
A
#
# COMPACT_ATOMS: atom_id res chain seq x y z
N MET A 1 -16.56 -14.95 16.94
CA MET A 1 -15.31 -14.52 17.60
C MET A 1 -14.87 -15.49 18.70
N ASP A 2 -15.73 -16.39 19.18
CA ASP A 2 -15.39 -17.35 20.24
C ASP A 2 -14.31 -18.35 19.82
N ASP A 3 -14.20 -18.67 18.54
CA ASP A 3 -13.17 -19.58 18.03
C ASP A 3 -11.76 -18.99 18.14
N ILE A 4 -11.61 -17.66 17.99
CA ILE A 4 -10.33 -16.97 18.19
C ILE A 4 -9.96 -17.04 19.67
N LYS A 5 -10.92 -16.78 20.57
CA LYS A 5 -10.68 -16.88 22.02
C LYS A 5 -10.30 -18.30 22.44
N LYS A 6 -10.88 -19.33 21.81
CA LYS A 6 -10.46 -20.73 22.02
C LYS A 6 -9.05 -20.97 21.50
N LEU A 7 -8.69 -20.47 20.32
CA LEU A 7 -7.33 -20.61 19.78
C LEU A 7 -6.28 -19.91 20.66
N GLU A 8 -6.62 -18.75 21.21
CA GLU A 8 -5.74 -17.97 22.09
C GLU A 8 -5.55 -18.63 23.46
N ASN A 9 -6.66 -19.02 24.10
CA ASN A 9 -6.64 -19.49 25.48
C ASN A 9 -6.42 -21.00 25.57
N ASP A 10 -7.18 -21.77 24.81
CA ASP A 10 -7.22 -23.23 24.89
C ASP A 10 -6.23 -23.88 23.90
N GLY A 11 -6.07 -23.28 22.72
CA GLY A 11 -5.24 -23.80 21.62
C GLY A 11 -5.89 -24.95 20.86
N ILE A 12 -5.19 -25.45 19.84
CA ILE A 12 -5.60 -26.61 19.03
C ILE A 12 -4.50 -27.66 19.10
N ILE A 13 -4.87 -28.92 19.33
CA ILE A 13 -3.94 -30.05 19.33
C ILE A 13 -3.86 -30.63 17.92
N PHE A 14 -2.66 -30.64 17.35
CA PHE A 14 -2.39 -31.27 16.06
C PHE A 14 -1.08 -32.06 16.15
N ASN A 15 -1.09 -33.33 15.75
CA ASN A 15 0.07 -34.24 15.86
C ASN A 15 0.72 -34.23 17.25
N TRP A 16 -0.08 -34.28 18.32
CA TRP A 16 0.37 -34.25 19.72
C TRP A 16 1.06 -32.95 20.17
N HIS A 17 1.06 -31.92 19.33
CA HIS A 17 1.58 -30.60 19.67
C HIS A 17 0.42 -29.64 19.90
N LEU A 18 0.54 -28.83 20.96
CA LEU A 18 -0.42 -27.78 21.29
C LEU A 18 -0.03 -26.49 20.60
N PHE A 19 -0.88 -26.02 19.69
CA PHE A 19 -0.70 -24.75 19.00
C PHE A 19 -1.66 -23.72 19.58
N LYS A 20 -1.12 -22.62 20.11
CA LYS A 20 -1.88 -21.42 20.50
C LYS A 20 -1.50 -20.28 19.57
N GLY A 21 -2.46 -19.41 19.30
CA GLY A 21 -2.23 -18.28 18.42
C GLY A 21 -3.31 -17.24 18.55
N THR A 22 -2.99 -16.03 18.12
CA THR A 22 -3.94 -14.91 17.98
C THR A 22 -3.92 -14.44 16.52
N ILE A 23 -4.91 -13.63 16.15
CA ILE A 23 -4.91 -12.95 14.86
C ILE A 23 -4.10 -11.67 15.00
N SER A 24 -2.94 -11.62 14.36
CA SER A 24 -2.09 -10.44 14.35
C SER A 24 -2.52 -9.38 13.32
N LEU A 25 -3.06 -9.82 12.17
CA LEU A 25 -3.49 -8.95 11.08
C LEU A 25 -4.62 -9.63 10.30
N VAL A 26 -5.63 -8.86 9.92
CA VAL A 26 -6.66 -9.28 8.97
C VAL A 26 -6.63 -8.31 7.81
N SER A 27 -6.31 -8.81 6.61
CA SER A 27 -6.38 -8.04 5.37
C SER A 27 -7.67 -8.40 4.64
N GLY A 28 -8.38 -7.39 4.17
CA GLY A 28 -9.57 -7.53 3.36
C GLY A 28 -9.73 -6.32 2.46
N ASP A 29 -10.33 -6.51 1.29
CA ASP A 29 -10.77 -5.36 0.49
C ASP A 29 -11.81 -4.53 1.28
N ASN A 30 -12.17 -3.35 0.77
CA ASN A 30 -13.06 -2.45 1.49
C ASN A 30 -14.39 -3.15 1.88
N LEU A 31 -14.94 -4.03 1.05
CA LEU A 31 -16.16 -4.77 1.35
C LEU A 31 -15.95 -5.83 2.45
N ALA A 32 -14.87 -6.60 2.38
CA ALA A 32 -14.52 -7.62 3.36
C ALA A 32 -14.17 -7.00 4.72
N SER A 33 -13.40 -5.91 4.73
CA SER A 33 -13.05 -5.16 5.94
C SER A 33 -14.28 -4.49 6.56
N ASN A 34 -15.19 -3.98 5.73
CA ASN A 34 -16.48 -3.47 6.20
C ASN A 34 -17.34 -4.56 6.82
N TYR A 35 -17.41 -5.74 6.19
CA TYR A 35 -18.15 -6.88 6.71
C TYR A 35 -17.58 -7.37 8.04
N LEU A 36 -16.25 -7.51 8.13
CA LEU A 36 -15.55 -7.98 9.33
C LEU A 36 -15.60 -6.98 10.49
N GLY A 37 -15.50 -5.67 10.18
CA GLY A 37 -15.54 -4.59 11.16
C GLY A 37 -16.96 -4.14 11.55
N GLY A 38 -18.01 -4.76 10.99
CA GLY A 38 -19.40 -4.41 11.28
C GLY A 38 -19.80 -3.04 10.73
N PHE A 39 -19.27 -2.62 9.59
CA PHE A 39 -19.67 -1.38 8.90
C PHE A 39 -20.95 -1.60 8.05
N LYS A 40 -21.78 -0.56 7.89
CA LYS A 40 -22.92 -0.58 6.97
C LYS A 40 -22.42 -0.31 5.55
N SER A 41 -22.53 -1.28 4.64
CA SER A 41 -22.55 -0.96 3.20
C SER A 41 -23.88 -0.25 2.89
N PRO A 42 -23.91 0.97 2.33
CA PRO A 42 -22.98 1.52 1.34
C PRO A 42 -22.30 2.85 1.74
N LEU A 43 -21.34 3.28 0.88
CA LEU A 43 -20.79 4.63 0.78
C LEU A 43 -21.93 5.66 0.81
N GLY A 44 -22.17 6.33 1.94
CA GLY A 44 -23.25 7.31 2.11
C GLY A 44 -24.12 7.12 3.35
N SER A 45 -23.83 6.17 4.21
CA SER A 45 -24.43 6.16 5.55
C SER A 45 -23.88 7.31 6.39
N PHE A 46 -24.72 8.04 7.11
CA PHE A 46 -24.23 9.03 8.08
C PHE A 46 -23.43 8.36 9.22
N ARG A 47 -23.69 7.08 9.50
CA ARG A 47 -22.97 6.28 10.50
C ARG A 47 -22.43 5.01 9.85
N ASN A 48 -21.14 5.05 9.55
CA ASN A 48 -20.49 4.02 8.76
C ASN A 48 -20.22 2.76 9.58
N CYS A 49 -19.80 2.89 10.85
CA CYS A 49 -19.58 1.74 11.74
C CYS A 49 -20.84 1.42 12.54
N GLN A 50 -21.30 0.16 12.59
CA GLN A 50 -22.44 -0.23 13.44
C GLN A 50 -22.06 -0.31 14.92
N GLN A 51 -20.77 -0.51 15.23
CA GLN A 51 -20.31 -0.75 16.60
C GLN A 51 -20.02 0.56 17.34
N CYS A 52 -19.20 1.44 16.76
CA CYS A 52 -18.88 2.73 17.38
C CYS A 52 -19.79 3.87 16.88
N MET A 53 -20.63 3.62 15.87
CA MET A 53 -21.56 4.62 15.32
C MET A 53 -20.88 5.89 14.78
N SER A 54 -19.60 5.78 14.43
CA SER A 54 -18.78 6.86 13.87
C SER A 54 -19.33 7.32 12.52
N THR A 55 -19.28 8.64 12.36
CA THR A 55 -19.51 9.41 11.14
C THR A 55 -18.23 9.53 10.30
N ASP A 56 -18.34 9.96 9.05
CA ASP A 56 -17.17 10.28 8.21
C ASP A 56 -16.17 11.21 8.93
N ASP A 57 -16.66 12.27 9.58
CA ASP A 57 -15.80 13.22 10.29
C ASP A 57 -15.08 12.60 11.49
N THR A 58 -15.77 11.75 12.25
CA THR A 58 -15.15 11.06 13.39
C THR A 58 -14.19 9.97 12.93
N MET A 59 -14.46 9.30 11.82
CA MET A 59 -13.51 8.34 11.22
C MET A 59 -12.25 9.02 10.69
N LYS A 60 -12.38 10.20 10.06
CA LYS A 60 -11.24 11.00 9.59
C LYS A 60 -10.41 11.60 10.73
N THR A 61 -11.03 11.96 11.84
CA THR A 61 -10.37 12.66 12.96
C THR A 61 -9.90 11.73 14.09
N GLN A 62 -10.51 10.55 14.24
CA GLN A 62 -10.21 9.59 15.31
C GLN A 62 -9.56 8.29 14.80
N GLY A 63 -9.25 8.23 13.49
CA GLY A 63 -8.54 7.13 12.84
C GLY A 63 -9.47 5.99 12.40
N MET A 64 -9.56 5.78 11.09
CA MET A 64 -10.01 4.48 10.56
C MET A 64 -8.97 3.40 10.92
N VAL A 65 -9.36 2.13 10.80
CA VAL A 65 -8.35 1.06 10.71
C VAL A 65 -7.50 1.40 9.49
N PRO A 66 -6.17 1.59 9.64
CA PRO A 66 -5.32 1.98 8.53
C PRO A 66 -5.40 0.92 7.44
N ASP A 67 -5.54 1.38 6.21
CA ASP A 67 -5.64 0.52 5.04
C ASP A 67 -4.58 0.91 4.01
N VAL A 68 -3.87 -0.11 3.51
CA VAL A 68 -2.71 0.08 2.63
C VAL A 68 -3.10 0.79 1.32
N ILE A 69 -4.36 0.71 0.90
CA ILE A 69 -4.83 1.37 -0.31
C ILE A 69 -4.86 2.88 -0.07
N HIS A 70 -5.60 3.38 0.91
CA HIS A 70 -5.75 4.82 1.09
C HIS A 70 -4.54 5.46 1.80
N ASP A 71 -3.92 4.78 2.76
CA ASP A 71 -2.80 5.37 3.52
C ASP A 71 -1.48 5.33 2.73
N VAL A 72 -1.26 4.24 1.97
CA VAL A 72 -0.01 4.04 1.22
C VAL A 72 -0.18 4.33 -0.25
N LEU A 73 -1.05 3.59 -0.96
CA LEU A 73 -1.11 3.62 -2.42
C LEU A 73 -1.79 4.87 -3.00
N GLU A 74 -2.79 5.41 -2.32
CA GLU A 74 -3.43 6.70 -2.64
C GLU A 74 -2.88 7.83 -1.76
N GLY A 75 -2.24 7.48 -0.64
CA GLY A 75 -1.65 8.38 0.35
C GLY A 75 -0.17 8.65 0.11
N VAL A 76 0.70 8.14 0.98
CA VAL A 76 2.13 8.55 1.03
C VAL A 76 2.92 8.21 -0.24
N ALA A 77 2.64 7.09 -0.90
CA ALA A 77 3.45 6.62 -2.04
C ALA A 77 3.41 7.58 -3.24
N PRO A 78 2.25 8.09 -3.69
CA PRO A 78 2.18 9.13 -4.71
C PRO A 78 3.03 10.37 -4.38
N TYR A 79 3.03 10.81 -3.13
CA TYR A 79 3.83 11.97 -2.70
C TYR A 79 5.32 11.68 -2.75
N GLU A 80 5.74 10.53 -2.22
CA GLU A 80 7.15 10.13 -2.18
C GLU A 80 7.74 10.02 -3.60
N VAL A 81 7.08 9.27 -4.49
CA VAL A 81 7.53 9.13 -5.88
C VAL A 81 7.56 10.49 -6.57
N LYS A 82 6.54 11.33 -6.35
CA LYS A 82 6.50 12.66 -6.97
C LYS A 82 7.65 13.54 -6.51
N GLU A 83 7.97 13.55 -5.22
CA GLU A 83 9.04 14.39 -4.68
C GLU A 83 10.42 13.92 -5.18
N MET A 84 10.67 12.62 -5.15
CA MET A 84 11.87 12.01 -5.72
C MET A 84 12.04 12.36 -7.21
N LEU A 85 10.97 12.22 -8.01
CA LEU A 85 11.03 12.51 -9.44
C LEU A 85 11.30 13.99 -9.74
N LYS A 86 10.77 14.93 -8.93
CA LYS A 86 11.10 16.36 -9.08
C LYS A 86 12.59 16.61 -8.91
N VAL A 87 13.21 15.97 -7.91
CA VAL A 87 14.64 16.13 -7.64
C VAL A 87 15.47 15.60 -8.80
N PHE A 88 15.15 14.41 -9.32
CA PHE A 88 15.91 13.80 -10.42
C PHE A 88 15.72 14.49 -11.77
N VAL A 89 14.50 14.97 -12.06
CA VAL A 89 14.26 15.75 -13.29
C VAL A 89 14.87 17.15 -13.16
N GLY A 90 14.78 17.78 -11.99
CA GLY A 90 15.33 19.12 -11.74
C GLY A 90 16.86 19.17 -11.70
N SER A 91 17.51 18.10 -11.22
CA SER A 91 18.96 17.94 -11.25
C SER A 91 19.50 17.49 -12.61
N GLY A 92 18.62 17.04 -13.52
CA GLY A 92 19.00 16.58 -14.86
C GLY A 92 19.49 15.14 -14.93
N THR A 93 19.23 14.31 -13.90
CA THR A 93 19.56 12.87 -13.88
C THR A 93 18.91 12.12 -15.05
N PHE A 94 17.66 12.44 -15.36
CA PHE A 94 16.95 11.96 -16.55
C PHE A 94 15.82 12.93 -16.94
N ARG A 95 15.35 12.84 -18.19
CA ARG A 95 14.19 13.61 -18.64
C ARG A 95 12.90 12.88 -18.29
N LEU A 96 11.85 13.65 -17.97
CA LEU A 96 10.53 13.08 -17.68
C LEU A 96 9.94 12.31 -18.87
N ASP A 97 10.20 12.77 -20.10
CA ASP A 97 9.77 12.09 -21.33
C ASP A 97 10.41 10.71 -21.46
N ASP A 98 11.70 10.59 -21.14
CA ASP A 98 12.44 9.32 -21.18
C ASP A 98 11.87 8.36 -20.13
N LEU A 99 11.60 8.85 -18.91
CA LEU A 99 10.95 8.06 -17.85
C LEU A 99 9.59 7.52 -18.30
N ASN A 100 8.73 8.38 -18.85
CA ASN A 100 7.41 7.97 -19.33
C ASN A 100 7.51 6.95 -20.47
N ALA A 101 8.51 7.09 -21.36
CA ALA A 101 8.79 6.11 -22.40
C ALA A 101 9.26 4.77 -21.81
N PHE A 102 10.11 4.78 -20.78
CA PHE A 102 10.53 3.55 -20.11
C PHE A 102 9.36 2.85 -19.40
N ILE A 103 8.54 3.61 -18.67
CA ILE A 103 7.34 3.08 -17.99
C ILE A 103 6.38 2.46 -19.01
N ALA A 104 6.13 3.11 -20.15
CA ALA A 104 5.18 2.64 -21.15
C ALA A 104 5.65 1.36 -21.88
N ASN A 105 6.96 1.25 -22.14
CA ASN A 105 7.55 0.15 -22.90
C ASN A 105 8.09 -0.99 -22.03
N PHE A 106 8.05 -0.86 -20.70
CA PHE A 106 8.51 -1.93 -19.81
C PHE A 106 7.65 -3.20 -20.01
N PRO A 107 8.27 -4.39 -20.12
CA PRO A 107 7.55 -5.64 -20.37
C PRO A 107 6.88 -6.17 -19.08
N TYR A 108 5.77 -5.53 -18.67
CA TYR A 108 4.98 -6.02 -17.54
C TYR A 108 4.35 -7.38 -17.86
N PRO A 109 4.28 -8.30 -16.88
CA PRO A 109 3.50 -9.53 -16.98
C PRO A 109 2.04 -9.26 -17.38
N ASP A 110 1.43 -10.18 -18.14
CA ASP A 110 0.05 -10.05 -18.64
C ASP A 110 -0.99 -9.84 -17.53
N VAL A 111 -0.73 -10.38 -16.33
CA VAL A 111 -1.55 -10.18 -15.12
C VAL A 111 -1.66 -8.70 -14.70
N HIS A 112 -0.77 -7.83 -15.18
CA HIS A 112 -0.76 -6.39 -14.90
C HIS A 112 -1.14 -5.52 -16.10
N SER A 113 -1.61 -6.12 -17.21
CA SER A 113 -1.98 -5.41 -18.44
C SER A 113 -3.02 -4.30 -18.21
N ASN A 114 -3.99 -4.52 -17.32
CA ASN A 114 -5.03 -3.55 -16.94
C ASN A 114 -4.59 -2.57 -15.84
N CYS A 115 -3.42 -2.78 -15.24
CA CYS A 115 -2.90 -2.01 -14.10
C CYS A 115 -1.61 -1.26 -14.44
N LYS A 116 -1.32 -1.08 -15.74
CA LYS A 116 -0.13 -0.35 -16.20
C LYS A 116 -0.13 1.07 -15.63
N PRO A 117 1.02 1.55 -15.09
CA PRO A 117 1.09 2.91 -14.57
C PRO A 117 0.77 3.93 -15.66
N SER A 118 -0.07 4.90 -15.31
CA SER A 118 -0.39 6.03 -16.17
C SER A 118 0.79 7.00 -16.28
N CYS A 119 0.84 7.72 -17.41
CA CYS A 119 1.87 8.73 -17.69
C CYS A 119 2.00 9.71 -16.50
N ILE A 120 3.23 9.93 -16.06
CA ILE A 120 3.54 10.89 -15.01
C ILE A 120 3.66 12.25 -15.69
N SER A 121 2.57 13.04 -15.64
CA SER A 121 2.58 14.38 -16.21
C SER A 121 3.24 15.38 -15.27
N GLN A 122 3.90 16.37 -15.86
CA GLN A 122 4.51 17.48 -15.12
C GLN A 122 3.44 18.41 -14.52
N THR A 123 2.17 18.31 -14.93
CA THR A 123 1.07 19.22 -14.54
C THR A 123 0.17 18.70 -13.42
N THR A 124 0.41 17.51 -12.85
CA THR A 124 -0.32 17.04 -11.67
C THR A 124 0.20 17.75 -10.40
N TYR A 125 0.19 19.09 -10.39
CA TYR A 125 0.47 19.94 -9.24
C TYR A 125 -0.81 20.25 -8.43
N HIS A 126 -2.01 20.11 -9.03
CA HIS A 126 -3.29 20.45 -8.38
C HIS A 126 -4.53 19.62 -8.81
N SER A 127 -4.41 18.61 -9.68
CA SER A 127 -5.56 17.76 -10.05
C SER A 127 -5.76 16.62 -9.06
N ASN A 128 -7.03 16.37 -8.70
CA ASN A 128 -7.52 15.10 -8.14
C ASN A 128 -7.42 13.99 -9.21
N ASP A 129 -6.23 13.79 -9.79
CA ASP A 129 -6.01 12.66 -10.69
C ASP A 129 -5.99 11.41 -9.82
N ASN A 130 -7.15 10.75 -9.77
CA ASN A 130 -7.35 9.45 -9.16
C ASN A 130 -6.50 8.41 -9.91
N LYS A 131 -5.19 8.38 -9.64
CA LYS A 131 -4.38 7.21 -9.96
C LYS A 131 -5.01 6.05 -9.21
N ILE A 132 -5.41 5.02 -9.94
CA ILE A 132 -5.97 3.83 -9.33
C ILE A 132 -4.87 3.26 -8.42
N ALA A 133 -5.16 3.00 -7.15
CA ALA A 133 -4.19 2.51 -6.16
C ALA A 133 -3.31 1.35 -6.70
N ILE A 134 -3.91 0.45 -7.47
CA ILE A 134 -3.20 -0.68 -8.09
C ILE A 134 -2.14 -0.25 -9.11
N GLN A 135 -2.36 0.82 -9.87
CA GLN A 135 -1.37 1.38 -10.78
C GLN A 135 -0.17 1.94 -10.01
N MET A 136 -0.42 2.55 -8.85
CA MET A 136 0.63 3.04 -7.97
C MET A 136 1.45 1.89 -7.40
N TRP A 137 0.79 0.82 -6.96
CA TRP A 137 1.46 -0.39 -6.48
C TRP A 137 2.39 -1.01 -7.53
N VAL A 138 1.89 -1.14 -8.77
CA VAL A 138 2.71 -1.61 -9.91
C VAL A 138 3.89 -0.67 -10.14
N LEU A 139 3.66 0.65 -10.15
CA LEU A 139 4.73 1.63 -10.34
C LEU A 139 5.83 1.48 -9.28
N MET A 140 5.46 1.48 -7.99
CA MET A 140 6.39 1.34 -6.87
C MET A 140 7.30 0.11 -7.03
N ARG A 141 6.72 -1.03 -7.46
CA ARG A 141 7.44 -2.30 -7.56
C ARG A 141 8.42 -2.36 -8.73
N TYR A 142 8.07 -1.76 -9.87
CA TYR A 142 8.89 -1.84 -11.09
C TYR A 142 9.81 -0.65 -11.29
N LEU A 143 9.54 0.50 -10.65
CA LEU A 143 10.37 1.70 -10.77
C LEU A 143 11.86 1.46 -10.42
N PRO A 144 12.23 0.71 -9.35
CA PRO A 144 13.63 0.37 -9.07
C PRO A 144 14.33 -0.34 -10.23
N ILE A 145 13.59 -1.19 -10.95
CA ILE A 145 14.11 -1.97 -12.08
C ILE A 145 14.22 -1.10 -13.34
N ILE A 146 13.30 -0.14 -13.50
CA ILE A 146 13.22 0.73 -14.68
C ILE A 146 14.30 1.82 -14.69
N ILE A 147 14.56 2.43 -13.52
CA ILE A 147 15.48 3.58 -13.43
C ILE A 147 16.65 3.40 -12.46
N GLY A 148 16.76 2.26 -11.78
CA GLY A 148 17.81 2.06 -10.77
C GLY A 148 19.24 2.22 -11.29
N ASP A 149 19.47 1.99 -12.58
CA ASP A 149 20.76 2.20 -13.25
C ASP A 149 21.08 3.68 -13.52
N LYS A 150 20.05 4.54 -13.52
CA LYS A 150 20.16 5.99 -13.79
C LYS A 150 20.37 6.80 -12.51
N VAL A 151 20.09 6.23 -11.34
CA VAL A 151 20.10 6.95 -10.06
C VAL A 151 21.52 7.00 -9.48
N PRO A 152 21.98 8.16 -8.97
CA PRO A 152 23.27 8.27 -8.30
C PRO A 152 23.39 7.33 -7.09
N VAL A 153 24.61 6.85 -6.82
CA VAL A 153 24.89 6.04 -5.64
C VAL A 153 24.76 6.90 -4.38
N ASN A 154 24.12 6.36 -3.33
CA ASN A 154 23.89 7.03 -2.04
C ASN A 154 23.03 8.31 -2.14
N ASP A 155 21.99 8.29 -2.98
CA ASP A 155 21.02 9.39 -3.05
C ASP A 155 19.96 9.27 -1.92
N PRO A 156 19.78 10.31 -1.08
CA PRO A 156 18.87 10.22 0.06
C PRO A 156 17.38 10.14 -0.33
N TYR A 157 16.98 10.67 -1.49
CA TYR A 157 15.59 10.56 -1.96
C TYR A 157 15.32 9.15 -2.48
N TRP A 158 16.32 8.54 -3.12
CA TRP A 158 16.26 7.14 -3.50
C TRP A 158 16.17 6.22 -2.29
N ASP A 159 16.97 6.46 -1.25
CA ASP A 159 16.97 5.66 -0.03
C ASP A 159 15.62 5.75 0.71
N ASN A 160 14.99 6.93 0.73
CA ASN A 160 13.64 7.11 1.28
C ASN A 160 12.60 6.31 0.48
N PHE A 161 12.64 6.40 -0.85
CA PHE A 161 11.76 5.63 -1.72
C PHE A 161 11.93 4.11 -1.52
N LEU A 162 13.17 3.61 -1.45
CA LEU A 162 13.46 2.20 -1.18
C LEU A 162 13.00 1.78 0.23
N THR A 163 13.11 2.67 1.21
CA THR A 163 12.60 2.42 2.58
C THR A 163 11.08 2.27 2.57
N LEU A 164 10.37 3.17 1.88
CA LEU A 164 8.91 3.07 1.73
C LEU A 164 8.51 1.79 0.96
N LEU A 165 9.26 1.44 -0.08
CA LEU A 165 9.04 0.20 -0.83
C LEU A 165 9.20 -1.03 0.09
N ARG A 166 10.21 -1.05 0.95
CA ARG A 166 10.42 -2.12 1.93
C ARG A 166 9.29 -2.20 2.96
N ILE A 167 8.78 -1.06 3.43
CA ILE A 167 7.61 -1.01 4.32
C ILE A 167 6.39 -1.60 3.61
N MET A 168 6.17 -1.23 2.34
CA MET A 168 5.07 -1.76 1.53
C MET A 168 5.19 -3.28 1.33
N ASP A 169 6.40 -3.80 1.11
CA ASP A 169 6.67 -5.24 1.00
C ASP A 169 6.30 -5.97 2.30
N TYR A 170 6.60 -5.40 3.47
CA TYR A 170 6.17 -5.97 4.76
C TYR A 170 4.65 -5.94 4.93
N ILE A 171 3.99 -4.83 4.61
CA ILE A 171 2.54 -4.68 4.76
C ILE A 171 1.78 -5.65 3.85
N LEU A 172 2.29 -5.90 2.65
CA LEU A 172 1.66 -6.75 1.64
C LEU A 172 2.21 -8.19 1.62
N ALA A 173 3.12 -8.53 2.52
CA ALA A 173 3.69 -9.88 2.61
C ALA A 173 2.59 -10.87 3.00
N PRO A 174 2.40 -11.98 2.24
CA PRO A 174 1.46 -13.02 2.62
C PRO A 174 1.92 -13.77 3.88
N ILE A 175 3.23 -13.78 4.14
CA ILE A 175 3.90 -14.43 5.28
C ILE A 175 5.10 -13.57 5.63
N ILE A 176 5.28 -13.26 6.92
CA ILE A 176 6.44 -12.52 7.45
C ILE A 176 7.26 -13.49 8.31
N SER A 177 8.58 -13.47 8.18
CA SER A 177 9.45 -14.30 9.01
C SER A 177 9.55 -13.76 10.43
N GLN A 178 9.79 -14.64 11.41
CA GLN A 178 9.84 -14.24 12.81
C GLN A 178 10.99 -13.25 13.10
N ASP A 179 12.07 -13.31 12.31
CA ASP A 179 13.23 -12.42 12.40
C ASP A 179 12.94 -10.99 11.92
N GLU A 180 11.88 -10.78 11.13
CA GLU A 180 11.46 -9.48 10.61
C GLU A 180 10.48 -8.76 11.54
N ILE A 181 9.99 -9.45 12.58
CA ILE A 181 9.14 -8.88 13.61
C ILE A 181 10.06 -8.26 14.66
N ALA A 182 10.20 -6.93 14.63
CA ALA A 182 10.92 -6.20 15.66
C ALA A 182 10.23 -6.40 17.03
N TYR A 183 10.99 -6.94 17.99
CA TYR A 183 10.62 -6.98 19.41
C TYR A 183 10.93 -5.65 20.10
#